data_AF-A0A447PAF3-F1
#
_entry.id   AF-A0A447PAF3-F1
#
_cell.length_a   1.000
_cell.length_b   1.000
_cell.length_c   1.000
_cell.angle_alpha   90.00
_cell.angle_beta   90.00
_cell.angle_gamma   90.00
#
_symmetry.space_group_name_H-M   'P 1'
#
loop_
_entity.id
_entity.type
_entity.pdbx_description
1 polymer ?
#
loop_
_entity_poly.entity_id
_entity_poly.type
_entity_poly.pdbx_seq_one_letter_code
_entity_poly.pdbx_strand_id
1 'polypeptide(L)' 'MVFQSFALMPHMTVLDNTAFGMELAGIAAQERREKALDALRQVGA' A
#
# COMPACT_ATOMS: atom_id res chain seq x y z
N MET A 1 7.15 2.98 12.95
CA MET A 1 6.42 4.10 13.59
C MET A 1 5.03 4.11 12.97
N VAL A 2 3.96 3.92 13.75
CA VAL A 2 2.57 3.87 13.25
C VAL A 2 1.89 5.19 13.64
N PHE A 3 1.37 5.92 12.66
CA PHE A 3 0.70 7.20 12.89
C PHE A 3 -0.74 6.96 13.34
N GLN A 4 -1.22 7.73 14.33
CA GLN A 4 -2.60 7.60 14.86
C GLN A 4 -3.68 8.05 13.85
N SER A 5 -3.32 8.92 12.91
CA SER A 5 -4.18 9.29 11.78
C SER A 5 -3.64 8.66 10.51
N PHE A 6 -4.41 7.76 9.91
CA PHE A 6 -4.07 7.18 8.63
C PHE A 6 -4.41 8.19 7.52
N ALA A 7 -3.39 8.75 6.88
CA ALA A 7 -3.54 9.57 5.67
C ALA A 7 -3.86 8.66 4.46
N LEU A 8 -4.94 7.89 4.54
CA LEU A 8 -5.44 7.11 3.41
C LEU A 8 -6.05 8.06 2.39
N MET A 9 -5.84 7.73 1.13
CA MET A 9 -6.48 8.39 -0.01
C MET A 9 -7.87 7.76 -0.20
N PRO A 10 -8.96 8.50 0.07
CA PRO A 10 -10.33 7.96 0.08
C PRO A 10 -10.84 7.59 -1.32
N HIS A 11 -10.16 8.05 -2.37
CA HIS A 11 -10.49 7.74 -3.77
C HIS A 11 -9.62 6.62 -4.36
N MET A 12 -8.72 6.03 -3.57
CA MET A 12 -7.87 4.90 -3.97
C MET A 12 -8.37 3.60 -3.37
N THR A 13 -8.10 2.49 -4.05
CA THR A 13 -8.37 1.18 -3.46
C THR A 13 -7.45 0.92 -2.26
N VAL A 14 -7.81 -0.07 -1.43
CA VAL A 14 -6.94 -0.50 -0.32
C VAL A 14 -5.58 -0.98 -0.83
N LEU A 15 -5.56 -1.67 -1.98
CA LEU A 15 -4.34 -2.11 -2.64
C LEU A 15 -3.46 -0.92 -3.07
N ASP A 16 -4.05 0.09 -3.70
CA ASP A 16 -3.32 1.25 -4.18
C ASP A 16 -2.79 2.10 -3.02
N ASN A 17 -3.59 2.27 -1.95
CA ASN A 17 -3.13 2.91 -0.71
C ASN A 17 -1.92 2.19 -0.12
N THR A 18 -1.95 0.85 -0.13
CA THR A 18 -0.85 0.02 0.39
C THR A 18 0.38 0.08 -0.52
N ALA A 19 0.19 0.22 -1.84
CA ALA A 19 1.27 0.36 -2.81
C ALA A 19 1.82 1.80 -2.94
N PHE A 20 1.14 2.80 -2.39
CA PHE A 20 1.45 4.22 -2.61
C PHE A 20 2.84 4.62 -2.11
N GLY A 21 3.25 4.14 -0.93
CA GLY A 21 4.60 4.40 -0.41
C GLY A 21 5.71 3.83 -1.31
N MET A 22 5.45 2.69 -1.96
CA MET A 22 6.39 2.05 -2.89
C MET A 22 6.40 2.75 -4.25
N GLU A 23 5.27 3.30 -4.69
CA GLU A 23 5.19 4.16 -5.88
C GLU A 23 6.05 5.41 -5.72
N LEU A 24 5.94 6.09 -4.57
CA LEU A 24 6.78 7.26 -4.26
C LEU A 24 8.27 6.91 -4.18
N ALA A 25 8.61 5.68 -3.80
CA ALA A 25 9.98 5.17 -3.79
C ALA A 25 10.49 4.73 -5.19
N GLY A 26 9.67 4.84 -6.24
CA GLY A 26 10.04 4.50 -7.61
C GLY A 26 10.07 2.99 -7.89
N ILE A 27 9.43 2.17 -7.06
CA ILE A 27 9.35 0.71 -7.30
C ILE A 27 8.46 0.42 -8.51
N ALA A 28 8.88 -0.52 -9.35
CA ALA A 28 8.13 -0.93 -10.54
C ALA A 28 6.70 -1.37 -10.20
N ALA A 29 5.75 -1.08 -11.09
CA ALA A 29 4.33 -1.31 -10.88
C ALA A 29 3.97 -2.76 -10.52
N GLN A 30 4.63 -3.72 -11.17
CA GLN A 30 4.45 -5.15 -10.89
C GLN A 30 4.89 -5.49 -9.46
N GLU A 31 6.11 -5.08 -9.09
CA GLU A 31 6.73 -5.42 -7.82
C GLU A 31 6.01 -4.78 -6.63
N ARG A 32 5.62 -3.50 -6.74
CA ARG A 32 4.87 -2.83 -5.66
C ARG A 32 3.49 -3.46 -5.44
N ARG A 33 2.86 -3.96 -6.50
CA ARG A 33 1.54 -4.59 -6.42
C ARG A 33 1.62 -5.95 -5.74
N GLU A 34 2.62 -6.76 -6.06
CA GLU A 34 2.86 -8.04 -5.37
C GLU A 34 3.16 -7.83 -3.89
N LYS A 35 4.06 -6.89 -3.57
CA LYS A 35 4.39 -6.55 -2.17
C LYS A 35 3.18 -6.01 -1.40
N ALA A 36 2.33 -5.21 -2.05
CA ALA A 36 1.11 -4.71 -1.43
C ALA A 36 0.10 -5.82 -1.16
N LEU A 37 -0.06 -6.78 -2.08
CA LEU A 37 -0.89 -7.96 -1.85
C LEU A 37 -0.36 -8.83 -0.70
N ASP A 38 0.96 -9.01 -0.61
CA ASP A 38 1.59 -9.72 0.52
C ASP A 38 1.30 -9.04 1.85
N ALA A 39 1.45 -7.72 1.91
CA ALA A 39 1.13 -6.95 3.10
C ALA A 39 -0.35 -7.08 3.49
N LEU A 40 -1.26 -7.07 2.51
CA LEU A 40 -2.70 -7.25 2.76
C LEU A 40 -3.03 -8.64 3.29
N ARG A 41 -2.37 -9.69 2.76
CA ARG A 41 -2.52 -11.06 3.27
C ARG A 41 -2.10 -11.19 4.73
N GLN A 42 -1.06 -10.45 5.16
CA GLN A 42 -0.60 -10.48 6.56
C GLN A 42 -1.57 -9.85 7.55
N VAL A 43 -2.37 -8.87 7.11
CA VAL A 43 -3.37 -8.20 7.94
C VAL A 43 -4.77 -8.81 7.83
N GLY A 44 -4.93 -9.87 7.04
CA GLY A 44 -6.15 -10.66 6.93
C GLY A 44 -7.23 -10.08 5.98
N ALA A 45 -6.82 -9.24 5.02
CA ALA A 45 -7.71 -8.66 4.01
C ALA A 45 -7.81 -9.53 2.73
#